data_AF-A0A955Y711-F1
#
_entry.id   AF-A0A955Y711-F1
#
_cell.length_a   1.000
_cell.length_b   1.000
_cell.length_c   1.000
_cell.angle_alpha   90.00
_cell.angle_beta   90.00
_cell.angle_gamma   90.00
#
_symmetry.space_group_name_H-M   'P 1'
#
loop_
_entity.id
_entity.type
_entity.pdbx_description
1 polymer ?
#
loop_
_entity_poly.entity_id
_entity_poly.type
_entity_poly.pdbx_seq_one_letter_code
_entity_poly.pdbx_strand_id
1 'polypeptide(L)'
;SVRQLVSRAKRSLSTRRRRSEPDPTGHAALLGAVGLAVQTGDLEGLKRVLASDCVFVSDGGGKVVAATREVHGAERVAKLLIGLARKQQGAWTFEPAVLNHQPAVLILEDGRLTTATVFTLQAGRVARIDQIRNPDKLVSLRSVAATR
;
A
#
# COMPACT_ATOMS: atom_id res chain seq x y z
N SER A 1 25.86 18.41 -2.18
CA SER A 1 24.53 18.48 -2.82
C SER A 1 24.36 17.39 -3.86
N VAL A 2 23.22 16.69 -3.81
CA VAL A 2 22.67 15.79 -4.84
C VAL A 2 23.62 14.72 -5.40
N ARG A 3 23.96 13.74 -4.57
CA ARG A 3 24.27 12.36 -4.98
C ARG A 3 24.11 11.51 -3.71
N GLN A 4 23.49 10.34 -3.83
CA GLN A 4 23.33 9.31 -2.78
C GLN A 4 22.02 9.20 -1.97
N LEU A 5 20.85 9.52 -2.54
CA LEU A 5 19.57 9.04 -1.96
C LEU A 5 18.66 8.35 -2.99
N VAL A 6 19.24 7.52 -3.87
CA VAL A 6 18.49 6.65 -4.80
C VAL A 6 18.92 5.18 -4.69
N SER A 7 19.39 4.72 -3.52
CA SER A 7 20.03 3.39 -3.42
C SER A 7 19.18 2.22 -2.88
N ARG A 8 17.85 2.32 -2.75
CA ARG A 8 17.05 1.17 -2.26
C ARG A 8 15.76 0.86 -3.02
N ALA A 9 15.74 1.11 -4.33
CA ALA A 9 14.75 0.54 -5.25
C ALA A 9 15.36 -0.49 -6.23
N LYS A 10 16.64 -0.85 -6.10
CA LYS A 10 17.37 -1.70 -7.08
C LYS A 10 17.63 -3.14 -6.63
N ARG A 11 16.82 -3.72 -5.75
CA ARG A 11 16.94 -5.16 -5.40
C ARG A 11 15.62 -5.92 -5.44
N SER A 12 14.87 -5.74 -6.52
CA SER A 12 13.96 -6.79 -7.02
C SER A 12 14.05 -6.83 -8.55
N LEU A 13 15.20 -7.33 -9.02
CA LEU A 13 15.38 -7.80 -10.39
C LEU A 13 15.60 -9.30 -10.32
N SER A 14 14.51 -10.04 -10.19
CA SER A 14 14.49 -11.48 -10.47
C SER A 14 13.06 -11.91 -10.81
N THR A 15 12.57 -11.41 -11.95
CA THR A 15 11.93 -12.19 -13.03
C THR A 15 11.12 -11.23 -13.90
N ARG A 16 11.49 -11.21 -15.18
CA ARG A 16 10.80 -10.54 -16.26
C ARG A 16 9.38 -11.13 -16.38
N ARG A 17 8.38 -10.49 -15.80
CA ARG A 17 6.97 -10.78 -16.09
C ARG A 17 6.32 -9.52 -16.67
N ARG A 18 5.65 -9.72 -17.81
CA ARG A 18 5.02 -8.69 -18.65
C ARG A 18 4.34 -7.63 -17.79
N ARG A 19 4.64 -6.35 -18.04
CA ARG A 19 3.78 -5.25 -17.59
C ARG A 19 2.44 -5.48 -18.28
N SER A 20 1.46 -6.03 -17.56
CA SER A 20 0.08 -5.97 -18.00
C SER A 20 -0.30 -4.50 -18.12
N GLU A 21 -1.01 -4.14 -19.19
CA GLU A 21 -1.60 -2.81 -19.32
C GLU A 21 -2.44 -2.48 -18.07
N PRO A 22 -2.47 -1.22 -17.60
CA PRO A 22 -3.31 -0.85 -16.48
C PRO A 22 -4.77 -1.12 -16.85
N ASP A 23 -5.46 -1.98 -16.10
CA ASP A 23 -6.91 -2.13 -16.14
C ASP A 23 -7.47 -1.30 -14.97
N PRO A 24 -7.86 -0.03 -15.20
CA PRO A 24 -8.28 0.86 -14.12
C PRO A 24 -9.57 0.36 -13.45
N THR A 25 -10.43 -0.33 -14.20
CA THR A 25 -11.70 -0.89 -13.74
C THR A 25 -11.46 -2.09 -12.83
N GLY A 26 -10.58 -3.01 -13.24
CA GLY A 26 -10.16 -4.15 -12.42
C GLY A 26 -9.46 -3.73 -11.13
N HIS A 27 -8.65 -2.66 -11.17
CA HIS A 27 -7.98 -2.12 -9.99
C HIS A 27 -8.97 -1.58 -8.96
N ALA A 28 -9.98 -0.80 -9.40
CA ALA A 28 -10.98 -0.22 -8.51
C ALA A 28 -11.83 -1.30 -7.82
N ALA A 29 -12.28 -2.32 -8.56
CA ALA A 29 -13.03 -3.44 -8.01
C ALA A 29 -12.21 -4.22 -6.97
N LEU A 30 -10.93 -4.48 -7.26
CA LEU A 30 -10.04 -5.19 -6.34
C LEU A 30 -9.77 -4.38 -5.06
N LEU A 31 -9.51 -3.07 -5.18
CA LEU A 31 -9.35 -2.20 -4.02
C LEU A 31 -10.63 -2.12 -3.18
N GLY A 32 -11.80 -2.06 -3.83
CA GLY A 32 -13.09 -2.12 -3.14
C GLY A 32 -13.27 -3.42 -2.36
N ALA A 33 -12.93 -4.56 -2.95
CA ALA A 33 -12.98 -5.87 -2.29
C ALA A 33 -12.01 -5.95 -1.10
N VAL A 34 -10.78 -5.46 -1.24
CA VAL A 34 -9.81 -5.37 -0.14
C VAL A 34 -10.36 -4.47 0.97
N GLY A 35 -10.84 -3.27 0.63
CA GLY A 35 -11.37 -2.31 1.60
C GLY A 35 -12.55 -2.86 2.39
N LEU A 36 -13.52 -3.47 1.70
CA LEU A 36 -14.67 -4.12 2.34
C LEU A 36 -14.22 -5.24 3.28
N ALA A 37 -13.33 -6.12 2.82
CA ALA A 37 -12.85 -7.25 3.63
C ALA A 37 -12.03 -6.80 4.86
N VAL A 38 -11.26 -5.71 4.74
CA VAL A 38 -10.57 -5.10 5.89
C VAL A 38 -11.58 -4.54 6.89
N GLN A 39 -12.59 -3.80 6.43
CA GLN A 39 -13.61 -3.19 7.30
C GLN A 39 -14.46 -4.22 8.04
N THR A 40 -14.87 -5.29 7.36
CA THR A 40 -15.70 -6.37 7.94
C THR A 40 -14.88 -7.40 8.73
N GLY A 41 -13.55 -7.38 8.60
CA GLY A 41 -12.69 -8.40 9.17
C GLY A 41 -12.78 -9.75 8.44
N ASP A 42 -13.18 -9.77 7.17
CA ASP A 42 -13.25 -10.99 6.34
C ASP A 42 -11.83 -11.47 5.95
N LEU A 43 -11.26 -12.30 6.81
CA LEU A 43 -9.95 -12.91 6.61
C LEU A 43 -9.91 -13.76 5.32
N GLU A 44 -10.96 -14.52 5.04
CA GLU A 44 -11.01 -15.39 3.85
C GLU A 44 -11.18 -14.56 2.57
N GLY A 45 -11.96 -13.47 2.62
CA GLY A 45 -12.05 -12.47 1.56
C GLY A 45 -10.70 -11.88 1.22
N LEU A 46 -9.92 -11.47 2.22
CA LEU A 46 -8.56 -10.98 2.00
C LEU A 46 -7.66 -12.06 1.38
N LYS A 47 -7.71 -13.30 1.86
CA LYS A 47 -6.92 -14.40 1.28
C LYS A 47 -7.25 -14.68 -0.18
N ARG A 48 -8.49 -14.42 -0.64
CA ARG A 48 -8.88 -14.58 -2.06
C ARG A 48 -8.26 -13.51 -2.98
N VAL A 49 -8.09 -12.30 -2.48
CA VAL A 49 -7.60 -11.14 -3.28
C VAL A 49 -6.09 -10.92 -3.15
N LEU A 50 -5.46 -11.41 -2.08
CA LEU A 50 -4.02 -11.40 -1.89
C LEU A 50 -3.35 -12.57 -2.63
N ALA A 51 -2.18 -12.34 -3.20
CA ALA A 51 -1.32 -13.43 -3.66
C ALA A 51 -0.85 -14.25 -2.45
N SER A 52 -0.64 -15.55 -2.62
CA SER A 52 -0.23 -16.45 -1.54
C SER A 52 1.07 -16.00 -0.86
N ASP A 53 1.98 -15.45 -1.65
CA ASP A 53 3.29 -14.89 -1.29
C ASP A 53 3.25 -13.36 -1.08
N CYS A 54 2.06 -12.78 -0.87
CA CYS A 54 1.91 -11.33 -0.73
C CYS A 54 2.83 -10.78 0.37
N VAL A 55 3.47 -9.64 0.08
CA VAL A 55 4.37 -8.96 1.01
C VAL A 55 3.79 -7.62 1.42
N PHE A 56 3.66 -7.38 2.72
CA PHE A 56 3.38 -6.06 3.27
C PHE A 56 4.67 -5.44 3.78
N VAL A 57 4.91 -4.19 3.42
CA VAL A 57 6.09 -3.43 3.83
C VAL A 57 5.65 -2.07 4.36
N SER A 58 6.13 -1.70 5.54
CA SER A 58 5.90 -0.36 6.11
C SER A 58 7.22 0.34 6.42
N ASP A 59 7.29 1.64 6.13
CA ASP A 59 8.43 2.48 6.53
C ASP A 59 8.38 2.92 8.00
N GLY A 60 7.40 2.41 8.76
CA GLY A 60 7.30 2.59 10.21
C GLY A 60 6.99 4.03 10.65
N GLY A 61 6.67 4.94 9.73
CA GLY A 61 6.42 6.34 10.08
C GLY A 61 7.69 7.13 10.40
N GLY A 62 8.85 6.69 9.92
CA GLY A 62 10.13 7.40 10.11
C GLY A 62 10.74 7.29 11.52
N LYS A 63 10.10 6.62 12.48
CA LYS A 63 10.56 6.53 13.88
C LYS A 63 11.51 5.37 14.18
N VAL A 64 11.70 4.41 13.27
CA VAL A 64 12.55 3.23 13.50
C VAL A 64 13.71 3.24 12.51
N VAL A 65 14.91 3.51 13.01
CA VAL A 65 16.09 3.89 12.22
C VAL A 65 16.64 2.81 11.27
N ALA A 66 16.28 1.52 11.32
CA ALA A 66 17.07 0.54 10.57
C ALA A 66 16.42 -0.72 9.99
N ALA A 67 15.11 -0.98 10.17
CA ALA A 67 14.52 -2.18 9.56
C ALA A 67 13.09 -1.92 9.07
N THR A 68 12.92 -1.96 7.75
CA THR A 68 11.60 -2.05 7.13
C THR A 68 10.96 -3.34 7.62
N ARG A 69 9.82 -3.25 8.31
CA ARG A 69 9.12 -4.44 8.79
C ARG A 69 8.36 -5.04 7.63
N GLU A 70 8.86 -6.16 7.12
CA GLU A 70 8.16 -6.95 6.11
C GLU A 70 7.32 -8.04 6.77
N VAL A 71 6.10 -8.22 6.28
CA VAL A 71 5.23 -9.34 6.62
C VAL A 71 4.92 -10.10 5.36
N HIS A 72 5.28 -11.38 5.35
CA HIS A 72 5.16 -12.27 4.20
C HIS A 72 3.98 -13.21 4.35
N GLY A 73 3.30 -13.49 3.25
CA GLY A 73 2.23 -14.48 3.13
C GLY A 73 0.83 -13.89 3.33
N ALA A 74 -0.11 -14.33 2.48
CA ALA A 74 -1.48 -13.81 2.41
C ALA A 74 -2.17 -13.75 3.79
N GLU A 75 -2.12 -14.83 4.58
CA GLU A 75 -2.82 -14.89 5.86
C GLU A 75 -2.24 -13.91 6.89
N ARG A 76 -0.91 -13.80 6.98
CA ARG A 76 -0.25 -12.90 7.93
C ARG A 76 -0.48 -11.44 7.54
N VAL A 77 -0.44 -11.13 6.25
CA VAL A 77 -0.78 -9.82 5.70
C VAL A 77 -2.24 -9.48 5.98
N ALA A 78 -3.18 -10.41 5.73
CA ALA A 78 -4.60 -10.19 5.98
C ALA A 78 -4.89 -9.92 7.46
N LYS A 79 -4.35 -10.74 8.37
CA LYS A 79 -4.44 -10.52 9.82
C LYS A 79 -3.88 -9.16 10.24
N LEU A 80 -2.75 -8.74 9.65
CA LEU A 80 -2.18 -7.43 9.90
C LEU A 80 -3.12 -6.31 9.45
N LEU A 81 -3.65 -6.35 8.24
CA LEU A 81 -4.56 -5.31 7.72
C LEU A 81 -5.81 -5.16 8.60
N ILE A 82 -6.45 -6.28 8.97
CA ILE A 82 -7.60 -6.29 9.89
C ILE A 82 -7.19 -5.69 11.25
N GLY A 83 -6.05 -6.09 11.79
CA GLY A 83 -5.54 -5.57 13.06
C GLY A 83 -5.22 -4.08 13.02
N LEU A 84 -4.74 -3.56 11.90
CA LEU A 84 -4.49 -2.13 11.70
C LEU A 84 -5.80 -1.36 11.63
N ALA A 85 -6.79 -1.85 10.88
CA ALA A 85 -8.11 -1.22 10.78
C ALA A 85 -8.82 -1.14 12.13
N ARG A 86 -8.75 -2.19 12.96
CA ARG A 86 -9.30 -2.20 14.32
C ARG A 86 -8.65 -1.18 15.27
N LYS A 87 -7.42 -0.76 14.99
CA LYS A 87 -6.69 0.23 15.81
C LYS A 87 -6.96 1.66 15.38
N GLN A 88 -7.69 1.87 14.28
CA GLN A 88 -8.07 3.20 13.84
C GLN A 88 -9.12 3.75 14.80
N GLN A 89 -8.79 4.87 15.43
CA GLN A 89 -9.66 5.62 16.32
C GLN A 89 -9.83 7.03 15.74
N GLY A 90 -11.01 7.63 15.88
CA GLY A 90 -11.30 8.97 15.34
C GLY A 90 -11.82 8.94 13.90
N ALA A 91 -11.79 10.10 13.23
CA ALA A 91 -12.32 10.26 11.89
C ALA A 91 -11.25 9.95 10.83
N TRP A 92 -11.45 8.84 10.11
CA TRP A 92 -10.55 8.40 9.04
C TRP A 92 -11.24 8.54 7.69
N THR A 93 -10.58 9.19 6.74
CA THR A 93 -11.02 9.29 5.35
C THR A 93 -10.07 8.50 4.46
N PHE A 94 -10.63 7.71 3.55
CA PHE A 94 -9.88 6.91 2.58
C PHE A 94 -10.14 7.45 1.19
N GLU A 95 -9.09 7.93 0.52
CA GLU A 95 -9.19 8.50 -0.82
C GLU A 95 -8.44 7.61 -1.82
N PRO A 96 -9.13 7.08 -2.85
CA PRO A 96 -8.46 6.39 -3.95
C PRO A 96 -7.49 7.32 -4.68
N ALA A 97 -6.30 6.81 -4.98
CA ALA A 97 -5.27 7.54 -5.69
C ALA A 97 -4.50 6.62 -6.65
N VAL A 98 -3.68 7.23 -7.51
CA VAL A 98 -2.70 6.51 -8.32
C VAL A 98 -1.33 7.11 -8.02
N LEU A 99 -0.40 6.28 -7.55
CA LEU A 99 0.97 6.68 -7.25
C LEU A 99 1.92 5.83 -8.11
N ASN A 100 2.78 6.47 -8.91
CA ASN A 100 3.70 5.79 -9.83
C ASN A 100 3.00 4.74 -10.72
N HIS A 101 1.82 5.07 -11.27
CA HIS A 101 0.96 4.19 -12.06
C HIS A 101 0.39 2.97 -11.32
N GLN A 102 0.54 2.90 -10.00
CA GLN A 102 -0.03 1.85 -9.18
C GLN A 102 -1.26 2.35 -8.41
N PRO A 103 -2.29 1.50 -8.25
CA PRO A 103 -3.42 1.82 -7.40
C PRO A 103 -2.96 2.08 -5.97
N ALA A 104 -3.49 3.13 -5.36
CA ALA A 104 -3.15 3.54 -4.01
C ALA A 104 -4.40 4.02 -3.25
N VAL A 105 -4.27 4.03 -1.92
CA VAL A 105 -5.25 4.64 -1.01
C VAL A 105 -4.50 5.61 -0.11
N LEU A 106 -4.94 6.87 -0.11
CA LEU A 106 -4.52 7.87 0.85
C LEU A 106 -5.42 7.78 2.07
N ILE A 107 -4.83 7.86 3.24
CA ILE A 107 -5.55 7.80 4.52
C ILE A 107 -5.31 9.11 5.24
N LEU A 108 -6.40 9.81 5.50
CA LEU A 108 -6.43 11.06 6.23
C LEU A 108 -7.02 10.80 7.61
N GLU A 109 -6.33 11.30 8.64
CA GLU A 109 -6.80 11.32 10.02
C GLU A 109 -7.07 12.78 10.37
N ASP A 110 -8.31 13.09 10.75
CA ASP A 110 -8.78 14.47 11.00
C ASP A 110 -8.43 15.43 9.85
N GLY A 111 -8.63 14.99 8.60
CA GLY A 111 -8.35 15.76 7.38
C GLY A 111 -6.86 15.91 7.03
N ARG A 112 -5.95 15.29 7.80
CA ARG A 112 -4.51 15.32 7.54
C ARG A 112 -4.02 14.00 6.95
N LEU A 113 -3.30 14.05 5.83
CA LEU A 113 -2.68 12.86 5.24
C LEU A 113 -1.66 12.25 6.22
N THR A 114 -1.92 11.03 6.69
CA THR A 114 -1.03 10.32 7.64
C THR A 114 -0.43 9.06 7.06
N THR A 115 -1.08 8.48 6.05
CA THR A 115 -0.62 7.25 5.42
C THR A 115 -0.95 7.25 3.94
N ALA A 116 -0.02 6.77 3.11
CA ALA A 116 -0.29 6.36 1.75
C ALA A 116 -0.02 4.86 1.63
N THR A 117 -0.96 4.12 1.04
CA THR A 117 -0.84 2.67 0.83
C THR A 117 -0.85 2.40 -0.67
N VAL A 118 0.21 1.81 -1.21
CA VAL A 118 0.34 1.48 -2.63
C VAL A 118 0.21 -0.03 -2.81
N PHE A 119 -0.54 -0.44 -3.83
CA PHE A 119 -0.82 -1.84 -4.14
C PHE A 119 -0.15 -2.22 -5.45
N THR A 120 0.77 -3.17 -5.40
CA THR A 120 1.30 -3.81 -6.62
C THR A 120 0.49 -5.05 -6.92
N LEU A 121 -0.08 -5.10 -8.13
CA LEU A 121 -0.87 -6.22 -8.59
C LEU A 121 -0.04 -7.14 -9.48
N GLN A 122 -0.30 -8.44 -9.37
CA GLN A 122 0.25 -9.47 -10.24
C GLN A 122 -0.81 -10.52 -10.50
N ALA A 123 -1.09 -10.80 -11.78
CA ALA A 123 -2.07 -11.80 -12.20
C ALA A 123 -3.45 -11.64 -11.52
N GLY A 124 -3.94 -10.40 -11.42
CA GLY A 124 -5.26 -10.09 -10.85
C GLY A 124 -5.33 -10.14 -9.31
N ARG A 125 -4.21 -10.31 -8.61
CA ARG A 125 -4.14 -10.32 -7.14
C ARG A 125 -3.15 -9.29 -6.61
N VAL A 126 -3.30 -8.90 -5.36
CA VAL A 126 -2.34 -8.04 -4.67
C VAL A 126 -1.11 -8.85 -4.27
N ALA A 127 0.03 -8.56 -4.91
CA ALA A 127 1.30 -9.23 -4.60
C ALA A 127 2.14 -8.46 -3.57
N ARG A 128 1.94 -7.13 -3.48
CA ARG A 128 2.66 -6.30 -2.52
C ARG A 128 1.83 -5.11 -2.08
N ILE A 129 1.98 -4.77 -0.81
CA ILE A 129 1.40 -3.59 -0.17
C ILE A 129 2.52 -2.78 0.46
N ASP A 130 2.69 -1.54 -0.01
CA ASP A 130 3.66 -0.59 0.53
C ASP A 130 2.93 0.48 1.33
N GLN A 131 3.13 0.50 2.64
CA GLN A 131 2.56 1.50 3.54
C GLN A 131 3.61 2.56 3.91
N ILE A 132 3.36 3.78 3.47
CA ILE A 132 4.21 4.95 3.68
C ILE A 132 3.55 5.81 4.75
N ARG A 133 4.22 5.99 5.88
CA ARG A 133 3.77 6.84 7.00
C ARG A 133 4.77 7.94 7.33
N ASN A 134 5.96 7.93 6.73
CA ASN A 134 6.96 8.96 6.95
C ASN A 134 6.43 10.33 6.45
N PRO A 135 6.29 11.34 7.34
CA PRO A 135 5.80 12.66 6.96
C PRO A 135 6.57 13.31 5.80
N ASP A 136 7.90 13.18 5.76
CA ASP A 136 8.74 13.79 4.71
C ASP A 136 8.39 13.25 3.32
N LYS A 137 8.09 11.95 3.25
CA LYS A 137 7.65 11.31 2.00
C LYS A 137 6.23 11.73 1.64
N LEU A 138 5.34 11.86 2.63
CA LEU A 138 3.94 12.24 2.39
C LEU A 138 3.80 13.70 1.92
N VAL A 139 4.66 14.61 2.38
CA VAL A 139 4.71 15.99 1.87
C VAL A 139 5.02 15.99 0.37
N SER A 140 5.94 15.15 -0.10
CA SER A 140 6.27 15.03 -1.52
C SER A 140 5.12 14.47 -2.38
N LEU A 141 4.22 13.65 -1.81
CA LEU A 141 3.05 13.16 -2.52
C LEU A 141 2.01 14.26 -2.75
N ARG A 142 1.85 15.20 -1.81
CA ARG A 142 0.96 16.36 -1.98
C ARG A 142 1.40 17.24 -3.14
N SER A 143 2.70 17.44 -3.33
CA SER A 143 3.23 18.24 -4.45
C SER A 143 2.98 17.62 -5.83
N VAL A 144 2.80 16.29 -5.91
CA VAL A 144 2.53 15.58 -7.18
C VAL A 144 1.02 15.50 -7.46
N ALA A 145 0.18 15.43 -6.42
CA ALA A 145 -1.27 15.43 -6.56
C ALA A 145 -1.87 16.81 -6.89
N ALA A 146 -1.16 17.90 -6.58
CA ALA A 146 -1.58 19.29 -6.83
C ALA A 146 -1.39 19.78 -8.28
N THR A 147 -0.96 18.91 -9.20
CA THR A 147 -0.98 19.20 -10.65
C THR A 147 -2.20 18.51 -11.27
N ARG A 148 -3.36 19.11 -11.06
CA ARG A 148 -4.57 18.91 -11.88
C ARG A 148 -5.23 20.25 -12.09
#